data_AF-A0A949B5A1-F1
#
_entry.id   AF-A0A949B5A1-F1
#
_cell.length_a   1.000
_cell.length_b   1.000
_cell.length_c   1.000
_cell.angle_alpha   90.00
_cell.angle_beta   90.00
_cell.angle_gamma   90.00
#
_symmetry.space_group_name_H-M   'P 1'
#
loop_
_entity.id
_entity.type
_entity.pdbx_description
1 polymer ?
#
loop_
_entity_poly.entity_id
_entity_poly.type
_entity_poly.pdbx_seq_one_letter_code
_entity_poly.pdbx_strand_id
1 'polypeptide(L)'
;MDLIRLLSAIISLFFIGYAPVYFLLLKNKSSALKFRSISGRMFVFFISFYTGMLVTSIYLAILSMTGFKYSLANIGIFSAVFFIASIYLFIRKELLISKSKLGKGYDTKEPGFLIDFGKKWKLGKKADRTIFYIFFFLIFINFLVVLFFALLFPIRFWDAIACWSLKSRAFFIDASIIPFFKSHDYQFAHLSYPLYLPLMQTWIYTWMGKINENLIKVIFPLFYLSGLFIFYYLFRQKYRRVIAIIYVFIFSALPVVMDHGYIEYTNLIFAIILMLAVYFFYLSVPPKGSVAAIDPETKSYLLLSTIFFGILAQIRSEGLFFLGIFLIISLVLNIVFITRVKKASTALSVSNIKKINYYSKVILSIATPILFSLLLMIVWVVLKYKLNIQFLSREWLPVLTGGQQNNIFGQEIFSFSQALKALFSELIFSAFDSTRAYLGSSYGVLWGVLFIFFVLNIKKLFKNFNWIFFVFIAAGFIVLFFSLGAIVDFIWSTDRYVLHLLPLTYFWILYNLPA
;
A
#
# COMPACT_ATOMS: atom_id res chain seq x y z
N MET A 1 26.63 17.18 -6.10
CA MET A 1 25.60 17.28 -7.16
C MET A 1 24.61 16.11 -7.13
N ASP A 2 25.08 14.86 -7.00
CA ASP A 2 24.21 13.66 -7.03
C ASP A 2 23.10 13.65 -5.96
N LEU A 3 23.42 14.03 -4.72
CA LEU A 3 22.42 14.08 -3.64
C LEU A 3 21.28 15.06 -3.96
N ILE A 4 21.59 16.22 -4.56
CA ILE A 4 20.57 17.19 -4.98
C ILE A 4 19.67 16.57 -6.05
N ARG A 5 20.25 15.90 -7.05
CA ARG A 5 19.47 15.22 -8.11
C ARG A 5 18.60 14.09 -7.55
N LEU A 6 19.11 13.30 -6.61
CA LEU A 6 18.34 12.28 -5.90
C LEU A 6 17.16 12.90 -5.13
N LEU A 7 17.41 13.97 -4.38
CA LEU A 7 16.36 14.68 -3.65
C LEU A 7 15.31 15.26 -4.61
N SER A 8 15.72 15.86 -5.74
CA SER A 8 14.80 16.34 -6.78
C SER A 8 13.93 15.21 -7.32
N ALA A 9 14.50 14.03 -7.59
CA ALA A 9 13.78 12.86 -8.07
C ALA A 9 12.73 12.37 -7.06
N ILE A 10 13.10 12.32 -5.78
CA ILE A 10 12.19 11.90 -4.71
C ILE A 10 11.08 12.93 -4.52
N ILE A 11 11.44 14.22 -4.43
CA ILE A 11 10.51 15.33 -4.26
C ILE A 11 9.51 15.40 -5.42
N SER A 12 9.93 15.13 -6.65
CA SER A 12 9.02 15.13 -7.80
C SER A 12 7.91 14.09 -7.64
N LEU A 13 8.21 12.91 -7.09
CA LEU A 13 7.20 11.87 -6.82
C LEU A 13 6.12 12.37 -5.86
N PHE A 14 6.49 13.09 -4.80
CA PHE A 14 5.51 13.69 -3.88
C PHE A 14 4.59 14.69 -4.58
N PHE A 15 5.14 15.58 -5.41
CA PHE A 15 4.34 16.58 -6.13
C PHE A 15 3.44 15.97 -7.20
N ILE A 16 3.93 14.99 -7.95
CA ILE A 16 3.13 14.27 -8.95
C ILE A 16 1.91 13.63 -8.30
N GLY A 17 2.06 13.02 -7.12
CA GLY A 17 0.92 12.42 -6.41
C GLY A 17 0.10 13.37 -5.54
N TYR A 18 0.59 14.57 -5.21
CA TYR A 18 -0.14 15.49 -4.35
C TYR A 18 -1.44 15.98 -4.97
N ALA A 19 -1.43 16.37 -6.25
CA ALA A 19 -2.64 16.85 -6.92
C ALA A 19 -3.77 15.79 -6.95
N PRO A 20 -3.54 14.54 -7.41
CA PRO A 20 -4.55 13.47 -7.33
C PRO A 20 -5.07 13.23 -5.92
N VAL A 21 -4.17 13.09 -4.93
CA VAL A 21 -4.56 12.84 -3.53
C VAL A 21 -5.35 14.03 -2.96
N TYR A 22 -4.97 15.26 -3.29
CA TYR A 22 -5.70 16.46 -2.89
C TYR A 22 -7.15 16.44 -3.43
N PHE A 23 -7.34 16.12 -4.71
CA PHE A 23 -8.67 16.07 -5.31
C PHE A 23 -9.56 14.99 -4.71
N LEU A 24 -8.98 13.85 -4.32
CA LEU A 24 -9.70 12.74 -3.70
C LEU A 24 -9.95 12.97 -2.20
N LEU A 25 -8.93 13.32 -1.40
CA LEU A 25 -9.06 13.43 0.06
C LEU A 25 -9.39 14.83 0.57
N LEU A 26 -8.88 15.87 -0.06
CA LEU A 26 -8.86 17.22 0.53
C LEU A 26 -9.86 18.18 -0.10
N LYS A 27 -10.46 17.84 -1.25
CA LYS A 27 -11.49 18.66 -1.90
C LYS A 27 -12.75 18.79 -1.04
N ASN A 28 -13.12 17.74 -0.30
CA ASN A 28 -14.28 17.78 0.58
C ASN A 28 -13.92 18.46 1.92
N LYS A 29 -14.67 19.49 2.32
CA LYS A 29 -14.44 20.24 3.58
C LYS A 29 -14.48 19.33 4.81
N SER A 30 -15.37 18.33 4.83
CA SER A 30 -15.48 17.35 5.93
C SER A 30 -14.17 16.57 6.10
N SER A 31 -13.67 15.99 5.02
CA SER A 31 -12.43 15.21 5.00
C SER A 31 -11.20 16.09 5.25
N ALA A 32 -11.17 17.31 4.72
CA ALA A 32 -10.06 18.24 4.92
C ALA A 32 -9.83 18.59 6.40
N LEU A 33 -10.88 18.59 7.24
CA LEU A 33 -10.76 18.79 8.68
C LEU A 33 -10.05 17.62 9.37
N LYS A 34 -10.28 16.37 8.93
CA LYS A 34 -9.67 15.15 9.50
C LYS A 34 -8.14 15.11 9.33
N PHE A 35 -7.62 15.76 8.29
CA PHE A 35 -6.19 15.74 7.95
C PHE A 35 -5.46 17.05 8.31
N ARG A 36 -6.05 17.92 9.15
CA ARG A 36 -5.39 19.20 9.53
C ARG A 36 -4.21 19.02 10.47
N SER A 37 -4.24 17.99 11.31
CA SER A 37 -3.18 17.68 12.27
C SER A 37 -1.85 17.40 11.54
N ILE A 38 -0.73 17.59 12.25
CA ILE A 38 0.61 17.31 11.69
C ILE A 38 0.69 15.88 11.17
N SER A 39 0.20 14.89 11.94
CA SER A 39 0.17 13.49 11.50
C SER A 39 -0.74 13.28 10.28
N GLY A 40 -1.87 13.98 10.20
CA GLY A 40 -2.76 13.92 9.03
C GLY A 40 -2.12 14.49 7.76
N ARG A 41 -1.36 15.58 7.87
CA ARG A 41 -0.59 16.14 6.75
C ARG A 41 0.51 15.18 6.30
N MET A 42 1.24 14.57 7.25
CA MET A 42 2.27 13.57 6.94
C MET A 42 1.66 12.31 6.28
N PHE A 43 0.47 11.87 6.73
CA PHE A 43 -0.26 10.78 6.08
C PHE A 43 -0.60 11.09 4.63
N VAL A 44 -1.17 12.27 4.37
CA VAL A 44 -1.45 12.73 3.00
C VAL A 44 -0.17 12.79 2.17
N PHE A 45 0.91 13.36 2.72
CA PHE A 45 2.21 13.47 2.06
C PHE A 45 2.74 12.10 1.62
N PHE A 46 2.73 11.09 2.51
CA PHE A 46 3.21 9.75 2.15
C PHE A 46 2.29 8.96 1.23
N ILE A 47 0.97 9.19 1.25
CA ILE A 47 0.06 8.62 0.25
C ILE A 47 0.30 9.25 -1.12
N SER A 48 0.62 10.55 -1.16
CA SER A 48 1.03 11.24 -2.38
C SER A 48 2.30 10.64 -2.97
N PHE A 49 3.25 10.19 -2.15
CA PHE A 49 4.44 9.49 -2.66
C PHE A 49 4.09 8.27 -3.52
N TYR A 50 3.29 7.34 -3.00
CA TYR A 50 2.88 6.12 -3.72
C TYR A 50 2.01 6.40 -4.95
N THR A 51 1.13 7.41 -4.84
CA THR A 51 0.29 7.83 -5.97
C THR A 51 1.15 8.45 -7.06
N GLY A 52 2.16 9.25 -6.70
CA GLY A 52 3.09 9.84 -7.64
C GLY A 52 3.96 8.80 -8.33
N MET A 53 4.38 7.77 -7.60
CA MET A 53 5.06 6.61 -8.17
C MET A 53 4.20 5.89 -9.22
N LEU A 54 2.91 5.69 -8.95
CA LEU A 54 1.97 5.11 -9.93
C LEU A 54 1.82 5.96 -11.19
N VAL A 55 1.59 7.26 -11.02
CA VAL A 55 1.42 8.18 -12.16
C VAL A 55 2.71 8.22 -13.00
N THR A 56 3.86 8.19 -12.33
CA THR A 56 5.18 8.17 -12.98
C THR A 56 5.44 6.85 -13.72
N SER A 57 5.06 5.69 -13.15
CA SER A 57 5.24 4.39 -13.81
C SER A 57 4.40 4.31 -15.09
N ILE A 58 3.15 4.77 -15.01
CA ILE A 58 2.25 4.88 -16.15
C ILE A 58 2.85 5.80 -17.23
N TYR A 59 3.37 6.96 -16.85
CA TYR A 59 3.99 7.90 -17.78
C TYR A 59 5.20 7.29 -18.50
N LEU A 60 6.13 6.67 -17.79
CA LEU A 60 7.31 6.04 -18.40
C LEU A 60 6.93 4.87 -19.32
N ALA A 61 5.89 4.10 -18.98
CA ALA A 61 5.37 3.06 -19.85
C ALA A 61 4.78 3.64 -21.15
N ILE A 62 4.02 4.74 -21.05
CA ILE A 62 3.46 5.44 -22.21
C ILE A 62 4.57 5.98 -23.12
N LEU A 63 5.58 6.67 -22.56
CA LEU A 63 6.72 7.18 -23.35
C LEU A 63 7.38 6.06 -24.15
N SER A 64 7.66 4.93 -23.52
CA SER A 64 8.28 3.79 -24.19
C SER A 64 7.39 3.19 -25.28
N MET A 65 6.09 3.04 -25.04
CA MET A 65 5.15 2.52 -26.05
C MET A 65 4.99 3.45 -27.25
N THR A 66 5.13 4.76 -27.04
CA THR A 66 5.02 5.82 -28.06
C THR A 66 6.36 6.15 -28.73
N GLY A 67 7.45 5.50 -28.32
CA GLY A 67 8.78 5.65 -28.93
C GLY A 67 9.58 6.86 -28.43
N PHE A 68 9.06 7.63 -27.47
CA PHE A 68 9.80 8.71 -26.84
C PHE A 68 10.84 8.16 -25.85
N LYS A 69 12.07 8.66 -25.95
CA LYS A 69 13.15 8.27 -25.04
C LYS A 69 12.98 8.87 -23.65
N TYR A 70 13.43 8.13 -22.64
CA TYR A 70 13.61 8.64 -21.29
C TYR A 70 14.75 9.67 -21.30
N SER A 71 14.42 10.91 -20.97
CA SER A 71 15.38 12.01 -20.92
C SER A 71 15.05 12.94 -19.76
N LEU A 72 16.06 13.63 -19.24
CA LEU A 72 15.88 14.61 -18.16
C LEU A 72 14.87 15.70 -18.54
N ALA A 73 14.84 16.10 -19.82
CA ALA A 73 13.89 17.09 -20.33
C ALA A 73 12.43 16.58 -20.23
N ASN A 74 12.17 15.36 -20.71
CA ASN A 74 10.81 14.79 -20.70
C ASN A 74 10.29 14.63 -19.27
N ILE A 75 11.09 14.01 -18.39
CA ILE A 75 10.69 13.81 -16.99
C ILE A 75 10.62 15.13 -16.20
N GLY A 76 11.47 16.10 -16.54
CA GLY A 76 11.50 17.43 -15.94
C GLY A 76 10.25 18.23 -16.27
N ILE A 77 9.84 18.28 -17.55
CA ILE A 77 8.61 18.93 -18.00
C ILE A 77 7.39 18.29 -17.32
N PHE A 78 7.32 16.95 -17.31
CA PHE A 78 6.24 16.23 -16.65
C PHE A 78 6.14 16.60 -15.16
N SER A 79 7.27 16.57 -14.45
CA SER A 79 7.34 16.94 -13.03
C SER A 79 6.95 18.40 -12.77
N ALA A 80 7.39 19.32 -13.64
CA ALA A 80 7.09 20.75 -13.50
C ALA A 80 5.60 21.04 -13.61
N VAL A 81 4.88 20.37 -14.53
CA VAL A 81 3.42 20.51 -14.67
C VAL A 81 2.71 20.15 -13.37
N PHE A 82 3.07 19.02 -12.75
CA PHE A 82 2.47 18.58 -11.49
C PHE A 82 2.89 19.44 -10.29
N PHE A 83 4.12 19.95 -10.29
CA PHE A 83 4.60 20.88 -9.27
C PHE A 83 3.80 22.19 -9.29
N ILE A 84 3.62 22.79 -10.48
CA ILE A 84 2.80 24.01 -10.66
C ILE A 84 1.36 23.75 -10.23
N ALA A 85 0.76 22.62 -10.66
CA ALA A 85 -0.59 22.24 -10.25
C ALA A 85 -0.70 22.07 -8.72
N SER A 86 0.29 21.46 -8.08
CA SER A 86 0.32 21.25 -6.63
C SER A 86 0.42 22.56 -5.86
N ILE A 87 1.27 23.49 -6.30
CA ILE A 87 1.37 24.84 -5.72
C ILE A 87 0.03 25.56 -5.86
N TYR A 88 -0.56 25.56 -7.05
CA TYR A 88 -1.86 26.19 -7.29
C TYR A 88 -2.94 25.65 -6.34
N LEU A 89 -3.03 24.32 -6.20
CA LEU A 89 -4.00 23.69 -5.29
C LEU A 89 -3.73 24.03 -3.83
N PHE A 90 -2.47 24.06 -3.42
CA PHE A 90 -2.07 24.46 -2.06
C PHE A 90 -2.48 25.91 -1.76
N ILE A 91 -2.14 26.86 -2.63
CA ILE A 91 -2.50 28.28 -2.48
C ILE A 91 -4.02 28.44 -2.44
N ARG A 92 -4.73 27.82 -3.38
CA ARG A 92 -6.21 27.87 -3.44
C ARG A 92 -6.84 27.35 -2.15
N LYS A 93 -6.30 26.28 -1.57
CA LYS A 93 -6.78 25.70 -0.31
C LYS A 93 -6.64 26.69 0.85
N GLU A 94 -5.46 27.29 1.01
CA GLU A 94 -5.20 28.25 2.09
C GLU A 94 -6.07 29.51 1.96
N LEU A 95 -6.28 30.00 0.74
CA LEU A 95 -7.20 31.12 0.47
C LEU A 95 -8.65 30.78 0.87
N LEU A 96 -9.13 29.57 0.56
CA LEU A 96 -10.47 29.12 0.95
C LEU A 96 -10.62 28.97 2.46
N ILE A 97 -9.57 28.51 3.15
CA ILE A 97 -9.54 28.39 4.62
C ILE A 97 -9.56 29.77 5.27
N SER A 98 -8.75 30.71 4.77
CA SER A 98 -8.68 32.09 5.28
C SER A 98 -10.04 32.77 5.18
N LYS A 99 -10.71 32.69 4.02
CA LYS A 99 -12.06 33.24 3.82
C LYS A 99 -13.11 32.62 4.77
N SER A 100 -12.99 31.33 5.12
CA SER A 100 -13.95 30.71 6.04
C SER A 100 -13.82 31.17 7.50
N LYS A 101 -12.62 31.60 7.93
CA LYS A 101 -12.36 32.05 9.30
C LYS A 101 -12.91 33.46 9.55
N LEU A 102 -12.99 34.30 8.53
CA LEU A 102 -13.50 35.68 8.63
C LEU A 102 -15.03 35.75 8.81
N GLY A 103 -15.77 34.70 8.48
CA GLY A 103 -17.24 34.77 8.41
C GLY A 103 -18.01 34.34 9.66
N LYS A 104 -17.40 33.58 10.57
CA LYS A 104 -18.08 33.06 11.78
C LYS A 104 -17.03 32.85 12.86
N GLY A 105 -17.28 33.38 14.06
CA GLY A 105 -16.56 33.05 15.30
C GLY A 105 -16.79 31.59 15.69
N TYR A 106 -16.45 30.66 14.80
CA TYR A 106 -16.40 29.24 15.10
C TYR A 106 -15.29 29.06 16.11
N ASP A 107 -15.72 28.83 17.36
CA ASP A 107 -14.90 28.31 18.44
C ASP A 107 -14.10 27.14 17.87
N THR A 108 -12.80 27.36 17.64
CA THR A 108 -11.87 26.40 17.05
C THR A 108 -11.51 25.32 18.06
N LYS A 109 -12.49 24.81 18.81
CA LYS A 109 -12.40 23.48 19.37
C LYS A 109 -12.23 22.58 18.15
N GLU A 110 -10.97 22.22 17.88
CA GLU A 110 -10.60 21.25 16.85
C GLU A 110 -11.69 20.19 16.87
N PRO A 111 -12.42 19.93 15.75
CA PRO A 111 -13.50 18.98 15.76
C PRO A 111 -12.95 17.70 16.35
N GLY A 112 -13.35 17.47 17.59
CA GLY A 112 -12.75 16.50 18.46
C GLY A 112 -13.09 15.15 17.88
N PHE A 113 -12.20 14.64 17.03
CA PHE A 113 -12.05 13.19 16.88
C PHE A 113 -11.50 12.57 18.18
N LEU A 114 -11.23 13.41 19.19
CA LEU A 114 -11.33 13.03 20.58
C LEU A 114 -12.81 12.81 20.91
N ILE A 115 -13.31 11.61 20.63
CA ILE A 115 -14.21 10.98 21.60
C ILE A 115 -13.49 11.16 22.94
N ASP A 116 -14.11 11.86 23.89
CA ASP A 116 -13.56 12.07 25.23
C ASP A 116 -13.48 10.68 25.89
N PHE A 117 -12.36 9.99 25.63
CA PHE A 117 -12.12 8.64 26.11
C PHE A 117 -11.98 8.73 27.63
N GLY A 118 -12.94 8.10 28.31
CA GLY A 118 -13.20 8.23 29.73
C GLY A 118 -11.98 8.04 30.64
N LYS A 119 -12.11 8.63 31.84
CA LYS A 119 -11.16 8.62 32.97
C LYS A 119 -9.70 8.87 32.56
N LYS A 120 -9.36 10.16 32.49
CA LYS A 120 -7.99 10.70 32.45
C LYS A 120 -7.04 9.82 33.26
N TRP A 121 -6.22 9.03 32.58
CA TRP A 121 -5.04 8.44 33.19
C TRP A 121 -4.16 9.59 33.66
N LYS A 122 -4.02 9.76 34.98
CA LYS A 122 -3.30 10.90 35.61
C LYS A 122 -1.77 10.75 35.49
N LEU A 123 -1.25 10.27 34.37
CA LEU A 123 0.16 10.52 34.09
C LEU A 123 0.34 12.04 33.93
N GLY A 124 1.28 12.61 34.67
CA GLY A 124 1.59 14.03 34.58
C GLY A 124 1.99 14.39 33.14
N LYS A 125 1.53 15.54 32.64
CA LYS A 125 1.82 16.02 31.26
C LYS A 125 3.31 15.95 30.87
N LYS A 126 4.21 16.06 31.86
CA LYS A 126 5.67 15.93 31.69
C LYS A 126 6.11 14.49 31.37
N ALA A 127 5.55 13.49 32.05
CA ALA A 127 5.88 12.08 31.83
C ALA A 127 5.44 11.62 30.42
N ASP A 128 4.21 11.94 30.01
CA ASP A 128 3.70 11.63 28.66
C ASP A 128 4.62 12.19 27.56
N ARG A 129 5.09 13.44 27.73
CA ARG A 129 5.99 14.10 26.79
C ARG A 129 7.35 13.41 26.75
N THR A 130 7.89 13.04 27.91
CA THR A 130 9.19 12.36 28.02
C THR A 130 9.15 11.00 27.35
N ILE A 131 8.14 10.18 27.67
CA ILE A 131 7.95 8.85 27.06
C ILE A 131 7.81 8.98 25.54
N PHE A 132 7.03 9.96 25.06
CA PHE A 132 6.89 10.19 23.62
C PHE A 132 8.23 10.46 22.94
N TYR A 133 9.07 11.33 23.52
CA TYR A 133 10.38 11.65 22.93
C TYR A 133 11.37 10.48 23.00
N ILE A 134 11.32 9.65 24.05
CA ILE A 134 12.13 8.43 24.13
C ILE A 134 11.78 7.51 22.96
N PHE A 135 10.51 7.17 22.78
CA PHE A 135 10.10 6.28 21.68
C PHE A 135 10.33 6.90 20.30
N PHE A 136 10.14 8.21 20.16
CA PHE A 136 10.48 8.92 18.92
C PHE A 136 11.98 8.82 18.61
N PHE A 137 12.84 9.02 19.61
CA PHE A 137 14.29 8.88 19.46
C PHE A 137 14.67 7.44 19.09
N LEU A 138 14.08 6.42 19.73
CA LEU A 138 14.33 5.02 19.39
C LEU A 138 13.90 4.68 17.95
N ILE A 139 12.74 5.17 17.50
CA ILE A 139 12.29 5.04 16.10
C ILE A 139 13.29 5.72 15.16
N PHE A 140 13.77 6.91 15.52
CA PHE A 140 14.75 7.63 14.72
C PHE A 140 16.07 6.85 14.61
N ILE A 141 16.56 6.24 15.69
CA ILE A 141 17.73 5.35 15.65
C ILE A 141 17.47 4.15 14.72
N ASN A 142 16.31 3.48 14.81
CA ASN A 142 15.97 2.38 13.90
C ASN A 142 15.99 2.82 12.43
N PHE A 143 15.45 4.00 12.12
CA PHE A 143 15.50 4.56 10.78
C PHE A 143 16.95 4.84 10.32
N LEU A 144 17.81 5.38 11.19
CA LEU A 144 19.22 5.59 10.87
C LEU A 144 19.96 4.27 10.61
N VAL A 145 19.64 3.21 11.37
CA VAL A 145 20.19 1.87 11.14
C VAL A 145 19.77 1.32 9.78
N VAL A 146 18.48 1.43 9.43
CA VAL A 146 17.95 1.03 8.12
C VAL A 146 18.63 1.82 7.00
N LEU A 147 18.78 3.14 7.16
CA LEU A 147 19.46 3.99 6.20
C LEU A 147 20.95 3.63 6.05
N PHE A 148 21.63 3.37 7.17
CA PHE A 148 23.02 2.94 7.20
C PHE A 148 23.21 1.64 6.42
N PHE A 149 22.43 0.59 6.72
CA PHE A 149 22.51 -0.67 5.99
C PHE A 149 22.14 -0.54 4.50
N ALA A 150 21.18 0.31 4.17
CA ALA A 150 20.83 0.59 2.78
C ALA A 150 22.01 1.20 2.00
N LEU A 151 22.81 2.06 2.64
CA LEU A 151 23.93 2.75 1.99
C LEU A 151 25.27 2.00 2.10
N LEU A 152 25.40 1.05 3.03
CA LEU A 152 26.64 0.34 3.33
C LEU A 152 27.09 -0.59 2.20
N PHE A 153 26.14 -1.31 1.59
CA PHE A 153 26.44 -2.30 0.54
C PHE A 153 25.83 -1.87 -0.79
N PRO A 154 26.34 -2.32 -1.95
CA PRO A 154 25.60 -2.27 -3.21
C PRO A 154 24.41 -3.25 -3.18
N ILE A 155 23.62 -3.26 -4.26
CA ILE A 155 22.52 -4.23 -4.43
C ILE A 155 23.15 -5.62 -4.53
N ARG A 156 22.87 -6.49 -3.55
CA ARG A 156 23.57 -7.78 -3.41
C ARG A 156 22.67 -9.01 -3.45
N PHE A 157 21.37 -8.84 -3.24
CA PHE A 157 20.45 -9.96 -3.20
C PHE A 157 20.06 -10.38 -4.60
N TRP A 158 20.16 -11.68 -4.91
CA TRP A 158 19.94 -12.20 -6.26
C TRP A 158 18.57 -11.78 -6.84
N ASP A 159 17.49 -11.96 -6.09
CA ASP A 159 16.15 -11.54 -6.53
C ASP A 159 16.04 -10.03 -6.74
N ALA A 160 16.76 -9.23 -5.95
CA ALA A 160 16.77 -7.78 -6.09
C ALA A 160 17.47 -7.36 -7.38
N ILE A 161 18.57 -8.03 -7.70
CA ILE A 161 19.34 -7.82 -8.92
C ILE A 161 18.50 -8.26 -10.13
N ALA A 162 18.09 -9.53 -10.17
CA ALA A 162 17.47 -10.14 -11.33
C ALA A 162 16.07 -9.60 -11.62
N CYS A 163 15.21 -9.45 -10.61
CA CYS A 163 13.80 -9.12 -10.82
C CYS A 163 13.55 -7.61 -10.95
N TRP A 164 14.37 -6.78 -10.28
CA TRP A 164 14.08 -5.35 -10.11
C TRP A 164 15.18 -4.44 -10.67
N SER A 165 16.39 -4.53 -10.12
CA SER A 165 17.48 -3.59 -10.43
C SER A 165 17.97 -3.72 -11.87
N LEU A 166 18.14 -4.94 -12.38
CA LEU A 166 18.57 -5.20 -13.75
C LEU A 166 17.64 -4.51 -14.77
N LYS A 167 16.33 -4.66 -14.59
CA LYS A 167 15.32 -3.98 -15.43
C LYS A 167 15.50 -2.47 -15.39
N SER A 168 15.64 -1.90 -14.19
CA SER A 168 15.79 -0.45 -14.04
C SER A 168 17.05 0.10 -14.70
N ARG A 169 18.17 -0.64 -14.62
CA ARG A 169 19.44 -0.29 -15.27
C ARG A 169 19.30 -0.35 -16.79
N ALA A 170 18.72 -1.43 -17.32
CA ALA A 170 18.50 -1.58 -18.75
C ALA A 170 17.55 -0.49 -19.28
N PHE A 171 16.43 -0.24 -18.62
CA PHE A 171 15.49 0.81 -19.02
C PHE A 171 16.13 2.20 -19.04
N PHE A 172 17.03 2.49 -18.10
CA PHE A 172 17.79 3.73 -18.08
C PHE A 172 18.79 3.81 -19.25
N ILE A 173 19.58 2.76 -19.49
CA ILE A 173 20.59 2.71 -20.57
C ILE A 173 19.91 2.79 -21.95
N ASP A 174 18.87 2.00 -22.15
CA ASP A 174 18.10 1.93 -23.40
C ASP A 174 17.17 3.14 -23.59
N ALA A 175 16.98 3.93 -22.53
CA ALA A 175 16.00 5.01 -22.44
C ALA A 175 14.58 4.58 -22.84
N SER A 176 14.23 3.30 -22.66
CA SER A 176 12.96 2.68 -23.04
C SER A 176 12.81 1.28 -22.42
N ILE A 177 11.58 0.81 -22.23
CA ILE A 177 11.28 -0.58 -21.82
C ILE A 177 11.46 -1.56 -23.00
N ILE A 178 11.16 -1.15 -24.23
CA ILE A 178 11.04 -2.07 -25.38
C ILE A 178 12.31 -2.90 -25.64
N PRO A 179 13.53 -2.33 -25.67
CA PRO A 179 14.72 -3.10 -26.02
C PRO A 179 15.06 -4.19 -25.01
N PHE A 180 14.78 -3.97 -23.71
CA PHE A 180 14.95 -5.01 -22.67
C PHE A 180 14.22 -6.31 -23.01
N PHE A 181 13.01 -6.22 -23.58
CA PHE A 181 12.17 -7.39 -23.87
C PHE A 181 12.33 -7.95 -25.29
N LYS A 182 12.80 -7.15 -26.24
CA LYS A 182 12.92 -7.56 -27.65
C LYS A 182 14.34 -7.85 -28.11
N SER A 183 15.32 -7.15 -27.52
CA SER A 183 16.71 -7.16 -28.01
C SER A 183 17.67 -7.87 -27.06
N HIS A 184 17.26 -8.11 -25.80
CA HIS A 184 18.10 -8.75 -24.79
C HIS A 184 17.53 -10.10 -24.37
N ASP A 185 18.42 -11.04 -24.03
CA ASP A 185 18.05 -12.35 -23.50
C ASP A 185 18.11 -12.37 -21.97
N TYR A 186 17.02 -11.93 -21.33
CA TYR A 186 16.87 -11.86 -19.87
C TYR A 186 15.77 -12.78 -19.34
N GLN A 187 15.66 -14.01 -19.86
CA GLN A 187 14.62 -14.96 -19.41
C GLN A 187 14.66 -15.28 -17.90
N PHE A 188 15.83 -15.11 -17.26
CA PHE A 188 16.00 -15.27 -15.82
C PHE A 188 15.46 -14.09 -14.98
N ALA A 189 15.11 -12.95 -15.60
CA ALA A 189 14.71 -11.72 -14.92
C ALA A 189 13.19 -11.63 -14.63
N HIS A 190 12.48 -12.77 -14.61
CA HIS A 190 11.04 -12.85 -14.43
C HIS A 190 10.28 -11.82 -15.28
N LEU A 191 10.31 -12.01 -16.60
CA LEU A 191 9.81 -11.03 -17.58
C LEU A 191 8.34 -10.62 -17.38
N SER A 192 7.53 -11.50 -16.80
CA SER A 192 6.12 -11.27 -16.51
C SER A 192 5.85 -10.45 -15.25
N TYR A 193 6.88 -10.19 -14.41
CA TYR A 193 6.73 -9.39 -13.20
C TYR A 193 6.38 -7.94 -13.53
N PRO A 194 5.47 -7.32 -12.76
CA PRO A 194 5.13 -5.92 -12.91
C PRO A 194 6.31 -4.95 -12.81
N LEU A 195 6.23 -3.81 -13.51
CA LEU A 195 7.34 -2.84 -13.64
C LEU A 195 7.27 -1.65 -12.67
N TYR A 196 6.40 -1.63 -11.67
CA TYR A 196 6.25 -0.48 -10.78
C TYR A 196 7.57 -0.09 -10.10
N LEU A 197 8.23 -1.00 -9.37
CA LEU A 197 9.51 -0.71 -8.71
C LEU A 197 10.64 -0.45 -9.72
N PRO A 198 10.85 -1.27 -10.78
CA PRO A 198 11.84 -0.99 -11.82
C PRO A 198 11.73 0.40 -12.45
N LEU A 199 10.51 0.87 -12.73
CA LEU A 199 10.29 2.19 -13.33
C LEU A 199 10.56 3.33 -12.34
N MET A 200 10.35 3.11 -11.04
CA MET A 200 10.74 4.10 -10.02
C MET A 200 12.25 4.21 -9.88
N GLN A 201 12.96 3.09 -9.97
CA GLN A 201 14.42 3.12 -10.01
C GLN A 201 14.92 3.80 -11.30
N THR A 202 14.30 3.51 -12.45
CA THR A 202 14.58 4.16 -13.74
C THR A 202 14.36 5.68 -13.67
N TRP A 203 13.27 6.12 -13.03
CA TRP A 203 12.97 7.53 -12.82
C TRP A 203 14.10 8.24 -12.06
N ILE A 204 14.54 7.65 -10.94
CA ILE A 204 15.62 8.22 -10.13
C ILE A 204 16.94 8.23 -10.91
N TYR A 205 17.30 7.15 -11.62
CA TYR A 205 18.50 7.16 -12.48
C TYR A 205 18.46 8.24 -13.56
N THR A 206 17.29 8.46 -14.16
CA THR A 206 17.11 9.49 -15.20
C THR A 206 17.32 10.89 -14.63
N TRP A 207 16.83 11.18 -13.42
CA TRP A 207 17.13 12.43 -12.71
C TRP A 207 18.61 12.57 -12.35
N MET A 208 19.23 11.48 -11.90
CA MET A 208 20.66 11.47 -11.55
C MET A 208 21.57 11.62 -12.78
N GLY A 209 21.11 11.16 -13.94
CA GLY A 209 21.88 11.12 -15.19
C GLY A 209 22.97 10.05 -15.21
N LYS A 210 23.00 9.15 -14.22
CA LYS A 210 23.92 8.02 -14.12
C LYS A 210 23.37 6.94 -13.21
N ILE A 211 23.88 5.72 -13.37
CA ILE A 211 23.60 4.61 -12.46
C ILE A 211 24.43 4.78 -11.19
N ASN A 212 23.76 4.80 -10.05
CA ASN A 212 24.41 4.73 -8.73
C ASN A 212 23.59 3.79 -7.84
N GLU A 213 24.08 2.57 -7.69
CA GLU A 213 23.38 1.49 -7.00
C GLU A 213 23.29 1.68 -5.48
N ASN A 214 24.11 2.56 -4.88
CA ASN A 214 24.01 2.86 -3.45
C ASN A 214 22.93 3.91 -3.21
N LEU A 215 22.94 5.00 -3.98
CA LEU A 215 22.00 6.11 -3.80
C LEU A 215 20.56 5.77 -4.18
N ILE A 216 20.35 4.91 -5.17
CA ILE A 216 19.00 4.48 -5.57
C ILE A 216 18.23 3.84 -4.42
N LYS A 217 18.94 3.23 -3.47
CA LYS A 217 18.37 2.46 -2.38
C LYS A 217 17.76 3.30 -1.29
N VAL A 218 18.01 4.60 -1.28
CA VAL A 218 17.35 5.55 -0.37
C VAL A 218 15.83 5.49 -0.49
N ILE A 219 15.29 4.99 -1.62
CA ILE A 219 13.84 4.75 -1.76
C ILE A 219 13.29 3.69 -0.78
N PHE A 220 14.08 2.69 -0.36
CA PHE A 220 13.62 1.64 0.56
C PHE A 220 13.49 2.12 2.01
N PRO A 221 14.47 2.83 2.60
CA PRO A 221 14.29 3.48 3.89
C PRO A 221 13.14 4.49 3.87
N LEU A 222 12.84 5.08 2.72
CA LEU A 222 11.68 5.96 2.56
C LEU A 222 10.35 5.19 2.62
N PHE A 223 10.27 3.96 2.09
CA PHE A 223 9.10 3.08 2.29
C PHE A 223 8.94 2.65 3.76
N TYR A 224 10.05 2.39 4.44
CA TYR A 224 10.02 2.11 5.87
C TYR A 224 9.50 3.32 6.65
N LEU A 225 10.08 4.50 6.43
CA LEU A 225 9.69 5.74 7.09
C LEU A 225 8.23 6.11 6.83
N SER A 226 7.77 5.97 5.58
CA SER A 226 6.37 6.23 5.23
C SER A 226 5.41 5.30 5.96
N GLY A 227 5.75 4.01 6.07
CA GLY A 227 5.01 3.04 6.87
C GLY A 227 4.85 3.50 8.32
N LEU A 228 5.94 3.95 8.96
CA LEU A 228 5.91 4.41 10.36
C LEU A 228 4.99 5.62 10.56
N PHE A 229 5.07 6.62 9.68
CA PHE A 229 4.21 7.80 9.77
C PHE A 229 2.74 7.48 9.49
N ILE A 230 2.48 6.57 8.55
CA ILE A 230 1.13 6.07 8.26
C ILE A 230 0.57 5.38 9.51
N PHE A 231 1.29 4.44 10.11
CA PHE A 231 0.88 3.77 11.35
C PHE A 231 0.64 4.76 12.48
N TYR A 232 1.54 5.73 12.67
CA TYR A 232 1.37 6.75 13.69
C TYR A 232 0.07 7.52 13.48
N TYR A 233 -0.22 7.97 12.25
CA TYR A 233 -1.48 8.64 11.95
C TYR A 233 -2.69 7.76 12.24
N LEU A 234 -2.69 6.51 11.76
CA LEU A 234 -3.80 5.59 11.94
C LEU A 234 -4.07 5.31 13.43
N PHE A 235 -3.05 4.98 14.23
CA PHE A 235 -3.24 4.79 15.67
C PHE A 235 -3.64 6.07 16.39
N ARG A 236 -3.17 7.24 15.94
CA ARG A 236 -3.56 8.54 16.50
C ARG A 236 -5.03 8.90 16.31
N GLN A 237 -5.74 8.23 15.40
CA GLN A 237 -7.20 8.39 15.27
C GLN A 237 -7.96 7.88 16.48
N LYS A 238 -7.38 6.94 17.24
CA LYS A 238 -8.02 6.31 18.41
C LYS A 238 -7.24 6.50 19.70
N TYR A 239 -5.94 6.24 19.69
CA TYR A 239 -5.10 6.23 20.88
C TYR A 239 -4.41 7.56 21.12
N ARG A 240 -4.05 7.84 22.39
CA ARG A 240 -3.21 9.00 22.78
C ARG A 240 -1.82 8.91 22.13
N ARG A 241 -1.09 10.04 22.10
CA ARG A 241 0.22 10.15 21.44
C ARG A 241 1.23 9.09 21.91
N VAL A 242 1.27 8.83 23.21
CA VAL A 242 2.18 7.86 23.83
C VAL A 242 1.89 6.43 23.34
N ILE A 243 0.65 5.97 23.45
CA ILE A 243 0.29 4.60 23.01
C ILE A 243 0.49 4.45 21.50
N ALA A 244 0.11 5.46 20.71
CA ALA A 244 0.32 5.44 19.26
C ALA A 244 1.81 5.34 18.88
N ILE A 245 2.71 6.08 19.53
CA ILE A 245 4.15 6.00 19.23
C ILE A 245 4.76 4.69 19.73
N ILE A 246 4.27 4.11 20.84
CA ILE A 246 4.69 2.78 21.31
C ILE A 246 4.35 1.71 20.27
N TYR A 247 3.11 1.69 19.74
CA TYR A 247 2.75 0.74 18.70
C TYR A 247 3.55 0.93 17.41
N VAL A 248 3.91 2.17 17.07
CA VAL A 248 4.81 2.42 15.92
C VAL A 248 6.22 1.94 16.21
N PHE A 249 6.72 2.13 17.44
CA PHE A 249 8.05 1.65 17.83
C PHE A 249 8.13 0.13 17.74
N ILE A 250 7.15 -0.59 18.30
CA ILE A 250 7.09 -2.06 18.23
C ILE A 250 7.17 -2.51 16.77
N PHE A 251 6.36 -1.93 15.87
CA PHE A 251 6.41 -2.24 14.44
C PHE A 251 7.76 -1.87 13.80
N SER A 252 8.34 -0.72 14.15
CA SER A 252 9.61 -0.24 13.61
C SER A 252 10.80 -1.13 14.02
N ALA A 253 10.74 -1.75 15.19
CA ALA A 253 11.81 -2.53 15.77
C ALA A 253 11.74 -4.01 15.38
N LEU A 254 10.73 -4.42 14.60
CA LEU A 254 10.65 -5.80 14.10
C LEU A 254 11.79 -6.04 13.11
N PRO A 255 12.65 -7.05 13.33
CA PRO A 255 13.80 -7.30 12.47
C PRO A 255 13.43 -7.37 10.99
N VAL A 256 12.34 -8.06 10.66
CA VAL A 256 11.92 -8.20 9.25
C VAL A 256 11.41 -6.92 8.60
N VAL A 257 10.80 -6.03 9.39
CA VAL A 257 10.37 -4.71 8.89
C VAL A 257 11.60 -3.84 8.66
N MET A 258 12.61 -3.91 9.55
CA MET A 258 13.89 -3.24 9.36
C MET A 258 14.65 -3.79 8.15
N ASP A 259 14.75 -5.12 8.02
CA ASP A 259 15.42 -5.81 6.93
C ASP A 259 14.84 -5.42 5.58
N HIS A 260 13.52 -5.52 5.43
CA HIS A 260 12.85 -5.09 4.20
C HIS A 260 12.77 -3.56 4.06
N GLY A 261 13.22 -2.81 5.07
CA GLY A 261 13.42 -1.37 4.98
C GLY A 261 14.70 -0.99 4.24
N TYR A 262 15.69 -1.88 4.15
CA TYR A 262 16.94 -1.62 3.41
C TYR A 262 17.21 -2.60 2.27
N ILE A 263 16.57 -3.78 2.28
CA ILE A 263 16.64 -4.75 1.18
C ILE A 263 15.80 -4.25 0.01
N GLU A 264 16.30 -4.43 -1.21
CA GLU A 264 15.71 -3.87 -2.43
C GLU A 264 14.55 -4.73 -2.98
N TYR A 265 13.69 -5.20 -2.08
CA TYR A 265 12.54 -6.05 -2.36
C TYR A 265 11.23 -5.26 -2.38
N THR A 266 10.22 -5.86 -3.00
CA THR A 266 8.87 -5.29 -3.10
C THR A 266 7.99 -5.58 -1.90
N ASN A 267 8.41 -6.44 -0.97
CA ASN A 267 7.53 -6.97 0.08
C ASN A 267 7.04 -5.91 1.07
N LEU A 268 7.91 -5.03 1.57
CA LEU A 268 7.50 -3.98 2.52
C LEU A 268 6.56 -2.96 1.87
N ILE A 269 6.88 -2.49 0.67
CA ILE A 269 5.99 -1.59 -0.07
C ILE A 269 4.65 -2.27 -0.38
N PHE A 270 4.66 -3.54 -0.81
CA PHE A 270 3.44 -4.31 -1.04
C PHE A 270 2.57 -4.38 0.22
N ALA A 271 3.18 -4.66 1.38
CA ALA A 271 2.48 -4.78 2.65
C ALA A 271 1.83 -3.45 3.10
N ILE A 272 2.55 -2.34 2.97
CA ILE A 272 2.02 -1.00 3.29
C ILE A 272 0.87 -0.62 2.35
N ILE A 273 1.03 -0.87 1.05
CA ILE A 273 0.00 -0.58 0.04
C ILE A 273 -1.24 -1.44 0.28
N LEU A 274 -1.09 -2.72 0.65
CA LEU A 274 -2.21 -3.60 0.98
C LEU A 274 -2.98 -3.08 2.18
N MET A 275 -2.27 -2.66 3.23
CA MET A 275 -2.87 -2.04 4.40
C MET A 275 -3.66 -0.77 4.05
N LEU A 276 -3.09 0.12 3.23
CA LEU A 276 -3.78 1.33 2.75
C LEU A 276 -5.01 1.00 1.89
N ALA A 277 -4.89 0.05 0.97
CA ALA A 277 -5.98 -0.38 0.10
C ALA A 277 -7.19 -0.86 0.91
N VAL A 278 -6.96 -1.77 1.86
CA VAL A 278 -8.01 -2.31 2.72
C VAL A 278 -8.56 -1.25 3.69
N TYR A 279 -7.70 -0.38 4.23
CA TYR A 279 -8.14 0.71 5.10
C TYR A 279 -9.08 1.69 4.37
N PHE A 280 -8.73 2.12 3.16
CA PHE A 280 -9.62 2.97 2.36
C PHE A 280 -10.87 2.23 1.91
N PHE A 281 -10.79 0.93 1.63
CA PHE A 281 -11.98 0.14 1.33
C PHE A 281 -12.93 0.11 2.53
N TYR A 282 -12.41 -0.13 3.72
CA TYR A 282 -13.18 -0.09 4.96
C TYR A 282 -13.88 1.25 5.17
N LEU A 283 -13.16 2.37 4.98
CA LEU A 283 -13.75 3.71 5.08
C LEU A 283 -14.80 4.01 4.00
N SER A 284 -14.76 3.30 2.87
CA SER A 284 -15.73 3.44 1.78
C SER A 284 -17.05 2.70 2.05
N VAL A 285 -17.15 1.93 3.15
CA VAL A 285 -18.38 1.23 3.48
C VAL A 285 -19.20 2.06 4.48
N PRO A 286 -20.43 2.46 4.11
CA PRO A 286 -21.25 3.32 4.97
C PRO A 286 -21.61 2.61 6.28
N PRO A 287 -21.69 3.32 7.43
CA PRO A 287 -22.04 2.73 8.72
C PRO A 287 -23.39 2.00 8.69
N LYS A 288 -23.53 0.95 9.52
CA LYS A 288 -24.79 0.19 9.63
C LYS A 288 -25.93 1.13 10.03
N GLY A 289 -27.02 1.09 9.27
CA GLY A 289 -28.19 1.96 9.48
C GLY A 289 -28.16 3.29 8.72
N SER A 290 -27.02 3.66 8.11
CA SER A 290 -26.98 4.78 7.18
C SER A 290 -27.63 4.38 5.86
N VAL A 291 -28.79 4.96 5.56
CA VAL A 291 -29.45 4.89 4.24
C VAL A 291 -28.92 6.00 3.33
N ALA A 292 -28.00 6.84 3.83
CA ALA A 292 -27.45 7.94 3.05
C ALA A 292 -26.72 7.35 1.83
N ALA A 293 -27.18 7.76 0.65
CA ALA A 293 -26.50 7.51 -0.61
C ALA A 293 -25.01 7.82 -0.46
N ILE A 294 -24.15 7.06 -1.16
CA ILE A 294 -22.69 7.20 -1.15
C ILE A 294 -22.34 8.68 -1.20
N ASP A 295 -21.93 9.21 -0.06
CA ASP A 295 -21.56 10.59 0.04
C ASP A 295 -20.25 10.79 -0.75
N PRO A 296 -19.93 12.03 -1.16
CA PRO A 296 -18.73 12.30 -1.95
C PRO A 296 -17.42 11.85 -1.27
N GLU A 297 -17.37 11.80 0.06
CA GLU A 297 -16.21 11.35 0.83
C GLU A 297 -16.05 9.82 0.73
N THR A 298 -17.12 9.08 0.94
CA THR A 298 -17.19 7.62 0.77
C THR A 298 -16.77 7.19 -0.65
N LYS A 299 -17.23 7.91 -1.69
CA LYS A 299 -16.79 7.69 -3.07
C LYS A 299 -15.29 7.90 -3.24
N SER A 300 -14.74 8.92 -2.58
CA SER A 300 -13.31 9.23 -2.68
C SER A 300 -12.45 8.15 -2.02
N TYR A 301 -12.90 7.59 -0.89
CA TYR A 301 -12.25 6.44 -0.27
C TYR A 301 -12.31 5.19 -1.15
N LEU A 302 -13.44 4.94 -1.83
CA LEU A 302 -13.54 3.83 -2.78
C LEU A 302 -12.58 3.98 -3.97
N LEU A 303 -12.43 5.20 -4.49
CA LEU A 303 -11.47 5.51 -5.55
C LEU A 303 -10.02 5.30 -5.08
N LEU A 304 -9.66 5.75 -3.88
CA LEU A 304 -8.33 5.53 -3.32
C LEU A 304 -8.05 4.05 -3.08
N SER A 305 -9.03 3.32 -2.54
CA SER A 305 -8.95 1.86 -2.43
C SER A 305 -8.66 1.23 -3.79
N THR A 306 -9.39 1.64 -4.82
CA THR A 306 -9.19 1.14 -6.19
C THR A 306 -7.78 1.46 -6.71
N ILE A 307 -7.29 2.68 -6.48
CA ILE A 307 -5.91 3.08 -6.81
C ILE A 307 -4.91 2.17 -6.12
N PHE A 308 -5.02 1.96 -4.81
CA PHE A 308 -4.06 1.16 -4.07
C PHE A 308 -4.11 -0.34 -4.40
N PHE A 309 -5.29 -0.93 -4.64
CA PHE A 309 -5.37 -2.30 -5.19
C PHE A 309 -4.79 -2.38 -6.61
N GLY A 310 -4.97 -1.34 -7.44
CA GLY A 310 -4.31 -1.24 -8.74
C GLY A 310 -2.78 -1.17 -8.60
N ILE A 311 -2.26 -0.42 -7.62
CA ILE A 311 -0.83 -0.39 -7.32
C ILE A 311 -0.33 -1.78 -6.91
N LEU A 312 -1.04 -2.52 -6.05
CA LEU A 312 -0.62 -3.88 -5.68
C LEU A 312 -0.41 -4.77 -6.89
N ALA A 313 -1.37 -4.75 -7.82
CA ALA A 313 -1.30 -5.51 -9.08
C ALA A 313 -0.12 -5.08 -9.98
N GLN A 314 0.38 -3.85 -9.80
CA GLN A 314 1.57 -3.35 -10.47
C GLN A 314 2.87 -3.54 -9.68
N ILE A 315 2.83 -3.93 -8.40
CA ILE A 315 4.03 -4.24 -7.61
C ILE A 315 4.40 -5.71 -7.78
N ARG A 316 3.42 -6.62 -7.64
CA ARG A 316 3.61 -8.07 -7.84
C ARG A 316 2.37 -8.75 -8.41
N SER A 317 2.54 -9.95 -8.96
CA SER A 317 1.44 -10.77 -9.50
C SER A 317 0.41 -11.14 -8.44
N GLU A 318 0.82 -11.34 -7.18
CA GLU A 318 -0.09 -11.63 -6.06
C GLU A 318 -1.11 -10.49 -5.84
N GLY A 319 -0.74 -9.26 -6.21
CA GLY A 319 -1.62 -8.10 -6.15
C GLY A 319 -2.86 -8.19 -7.04
N LEU A 320 -2.80 -8.95 -8.14
CA LEU A 320 -3.97 -9.20 -8.99
C LEU A 320 -5.05 -10.01 -8.25
N PHE A 321 -4.66 -10.95 -7.39
CA PHE A 321 -5.61 -11.72 -6.57
C PHE A 321 -6.32 -10.80 -5.58
N PHE A 322 -5.58 -9.93 -4.88
CA PHE A 322 -6.18 -8.96 -3.96
C PHE A 322 -7.10 -7.96 -4.67
N LEU A 323 -6.73 -7.51 -5.88
CA LEU A 323 -7.60 -6.68 -6.71
C LEU A 323 -8.90 -7.42 -7.09
N GLY A 324 -8.81 -8.69 -7.51
CA GLY A 324 -9.98 -9.51 -7.82
C GLY A 324 -10.92 -9.67 -6.63
N ILE A 325 -10.37 -9.99 -5.45
CA ILE A 325 -11.14 -10.10 -4.20
C ILE A 325 -11.82 -8.78 -3.85
N PHE A 326 -11.12 -7.65 -3.97
CA PHE A 326 -11.70 -6.32 -3.78
C PHE A 326 -12.89 -6.06 -4.70
N LEU A 327 -12.76 -6.36 -6.00
CA LEU A 327 -13.84 -6.16 -6.96
C LEU A 327 -15.06 -7.04 -6.63
N ILE A 328 -14.84 -8.30 -6.26
CA ILE A 328 -15.92 -9.23 -5.86
C ILE A 328 -16.63 -8.73 -4.60
N ILE A 329 -15.89 -8.40 -3.54
CA ILE A 329 -16.51 -7.94 -2.28
C ILE A 329 -17.23 -6.60 -2.49
N SER A 330 -16.63 -5.70 -3.27
CA SER A 330 -17.25 -4.42 -3.62
C SER A 330 -18.58 -4.65 -4.35
N LEU A 331 -18.61 -5.55 -5.34
CA LEU A 331 -19.84 -5.92 -6.04
C LEU A 331 -20.89 -6.49 -5.08
N VAL A 332 -20.52 -7.46 -4.24
CA VAL A 332 -21.42 -8.08 -3.25
C VAL A 332 -21.98 -7.03 -2.28
N LEU A 333 -21.14 -6.16 -1.72
CA LEU A 333 -21.57 -5.08 -0.82
C LEU A 333 -22.57 -4.15 -1.49
N ASN A 334 -22.29 -3.74 -2.74
CA ASN A 334 -23.20 -2.88 -3.49
C ASN A 334 -24.54 -3.59 -3.76
N ILE A 335 -24.55 -4.88 -4.12
CA ILE A 335 -25.79 -5.67 -4.28
C ILE A 335 -26.58 -5.71 -2.96
N VAL A 336 -25.93 -5.94 -1.82
CA VAL A 336 -26.56 -5.93 -0.50
C VAL A 336 -27.12 -4.54 -0.15
N PHE A 337 -26.45 -3.46 -0.54
CA PHE A 337 -26.97 -2.11 -0.33
C PHE A 337 -28.20 -1.82 -1.20
N ILE A 338 -28.22 -2.29 -2.46
CA ILE A 338 -29.39 -2.19 -3.34
C ILE A 338 -30.61 -2.88 -2.71
N THR A 339 -30.45 -4.11 -2.22
CA THR A 339 -31.57 -4.88 -1.66
C THR A 339 -32.11 -4.25 -0.37
N ARG A 340 -31.24 -3.73 0.49
CA ARG A 340 -31.65 -3.02 1.72
C ARG A 340 -32.43 -1.74 1.42
N VAL A 341 -31.99 -0.96 0.44
CA VAL A 341 -32.71 0.28 0.08
C VAL A 341 -34.02 0.01 -0.62
N LYS A 342 -34.12 -1.04 -1.44
CA LYS A 342 -35.41 -1.50 -1.96
C LYS A 342 -36.40 -1.73 -0.81
N LYS A 343 -36.01 -2.50 0.21
CA LYS A 343 -36.84 -2.82 1.38
C LYS A 343 -37.21 -1.57 2.22
N ALA A 344 -36.26 -0.66 2.41
CA ALA A 344 -36.52 0.60 3.14
C ALA A 344 -37.44 1.55 2.35
N SER A 345 -37.29 1.63 1.03
CA SER A 345 -38.09 2.50 0.16
C SER A 345 -39.56 2.08 0.11
N THR A 346 -39.84 0.76 0.12
CA THR A 346 -41.21 0.22 0.22
C THR A 346 -41.86 0.53 1.56
N ALA A 347 -41.07 0.64 2.64
CA ALA A 347 -41.59 0.93 3.97
C ALA A 347 -41.88 2.43 4.19
N LEU A 348 -41.19 3.33 3.48
CA LEU A 348 -41.17 4.77 3.79
C LEU A 348 -41.95 5.67 2.81
N SER A 349 -42.77 5.13 1.90
CA SER A 349 -43.50 5.89 0.87
C SER A 349 -42.65 6.99 0.19
N VAL A 350 -41.39 6.68 -0.10
CA VAL A 350 -40.44 7.66 -0.63
C VAL A 350 -40.79 7.96 -2.09
N SER A 351 -40.85 9.25 -2.45
CA SER A 351 -41.16 9.67 -3.81
C SER A 351 -40.26 9.03 -4.88
N ASN A 352 -40.84 8.72 -6.05
CA ASN A 352 -40.16 8.03 -7.16
C ASN A 352 -38.86 8.72 -7.63
N ILE A 353 -38.79 10.06 -7.56
CA ILE A 353 -37.60 10.84 -7.97
C ILE A 353 -36.39 10.56 -7.08
N LYS A 354 -36.58 10.46 -5.76
CA LYS A 354 -35.48 10.14 -4.82
C LYS A 354 -34.95 8.72 -5.04
N LYS A 355 -35.83 7.81 -5.50
CA LYS A 355 -35.50 6.41 -5.80
C LYS A 355 -34.59 6.29 -7.03
N ILE A 356 -34.87 7.02 -8.12
CA ILE A 356 -34.06 7.02 -9.35
C ILE A 356 -32.64 7.54 -9.07
N ASN A 357 -32.53 8.67 -8.36
CA ASN A 357 -31.23 9.27 -8.00
C ASN A 357 -30.37 8.38 -7.08
N TYR A 358 -31.00 7.48 -6.33
CA TYR A 358 -30.26 6.52 -5.51
C TYR A 358 -29.68 5.39 -6.37
N TYR A 359 -30.48 4.78 -7.25
CA TYR A 359 -29.99 3.68 -8.10
C TYR A 359 -28.85 4.11 -9.01
N SER A 360 -28.92 5.31 -9.60
CA SER A 360 -27.82 5.82 -10.44
C SER A 360 -26.52 5.95 -9.65
N LYS A 361 -26.57 6.41 -8.40
CA LYS A 361 -25.40 6.48 -7.50
C LYS A 361 -24.83 5.11 -7.17
N VAL A 362 -25.68 4.10 -6.97
CA VAL A 362 -25.20 2.74 -6.69
C VAL A 362 -24.64 2.05 -7.93
N ILE A 363 -25.25 2.22 -9.09
CA ILE A 363 -24.67 1.73 -10.36
C ILE A 363 -23.30 2.36 -10.56
N LEU A 364 -23.19 3.68 -10.32
CA LEU A 364 -21.91 4.37 -10.41
C LEU A 364 -20.87 3.82 -9.43
N SER A 365 -21.24 3.40 -8.21
CA SER A 365 -20.30 2.81 -7.26
C SER A 365 -19.90 1.37 -7.55
N ILE A 366 -20.71 0.62 -8.29
CA ILE A 366 -20.31 -0.68 -8.86
C ILE A 366 -19.36 -0.46 -10.03
N ALA A 367 -19.73 0.43 -10.95
CA ALA A 367 -18.93 0.68 -12.16
C ALA A 367 -17.59 1.33 -11.84
N THR A 368 -17.52 2.21 -10.82
CA THR A 368 -16.32 3.00 -10.51
C THR A 368 -15.09 2.11 -10.21
N PRO A 369 -15.12 1.15 -9.27
CA PRO A 369 -13.98 0.25 -9.03
C PRO A 369 -13.54 -0.52 -10.27
N ILE A 370 -14.50 -1.06 -11.04
CA ILE A 370 -14.19 -1.88 -12.22
C ILE A 370 -13.54 -1.02 -13.30
N LEU A 371 -14.19 0.07 -13.73
CA LEU A 371 -13.69 0.94 -14.79
C LEU A 371 -12.35 1.57 -14.42
N PHE A 372 -12.19 1.99 -13.17
CA PHE A 372 -10.94 2.62 -12.73
C PHE A 372 -9.81 1.60 -12.58
N SER A 373 -10.10 0.36 -12.13
CA SER A 373 -9.11 -0.72 -12.13
C SER A 373 -8.66 -1.06 -13.55
N LEU A 374 -9.60 -1.17 -14.50
CA LEU A 374 -9.28 -1.38 -15.92
C LEU A 374 -8.42 -0.24 -16.45
N LEU A 375 -8.76 1.02 -16.16
CA LEU A 375 -7.98 2.18 -16.57
C LEU A 375 -6.55 2.14 -16.01
N LEU A 376 -6.36 1.76 -14.75
CA LEU A 376 -5.03 1.66 -14.15
C LEU A 376 -4.21 0.50 -14.72
N MET A 377 -4.87 -0.59 -15.11
CA MET A 377 -4.22 -1.78 -15.66
C MET A 377 -4.02 -1.73 -17.17
N ILE A 378 -4.74 -0.87 -17.90
CA ILE A 378 -4.75 -0.89 -19.37
C ILE A 378 -3.36 -0.64 -19.96
N VAL A 379 -2.58 0.27 -19.38
CA VAL A 379 -1.23 0.58 -19.84
C VAL A 379 -0.32 -0.64 -19.72
N TRP A 380 -0.47 -1.39 -18.62
CA TRP A 380 0.27 -2.62 -18.40
C TRP A 380 -0.18 -3.77 -19.32
N VAL A 381 -1.50 -3.92 -19.51
CA VAL A 381 -2.10 -4.91 -20.41
C VAL A 381 -1.64 -4.68 -21.85
N VAL A 382 -1.71 -3.44 -22.34
CA VAL A 382 -1.28 -3.06 -23.68
C VAL A 382 0.22 -3.28 -23.86
N LEU A 383 1.02 -2.92 -22.85
CA LEU A 383 2.47 -3.14 -22.88
C LEU A 383 2.80 -4.63 -22.97
N LYS A 384 2.19 -5.49 -22.13
CA LYS A 384 2.36 -6.94 -22.18
C LYS A 384 1.96 -7.51 -23.54
N TYR A 385 0.81 -7.09 -24.06
CA TYR A 385 0.33 -7.52 -25.38
C TYR A 385 1.32 -7.16 -26.49
N LYS A 386 1.79 -5.90 -26.54
CA LYS A 386 2.74 -5.41 -27.55
C LYS A 386 4.10 -6.11 -27.49
N LEU A 387 4.48 -6.61 -26.31
CA LEU A 387 5.74 -7.31 -26.06
C LEU A 387 5.61 -8.84 -26.09
N ASN A 388 4.41 -9.37 -26.34
CA ASN A 388 4.11 -10.81 -26.26
C ASN A 388 4.55 -11.43 -24.91
N ILE A 389 4.36 -10.69 -23.81
CA ILE A 389 4.69 -11.16 -22.46
C ILE A 389 3.46 -11.82 -21.85
N GLN A 390 3.67 -12.98 -21.23
CA GLN A 390 2.61 -13.70 -20.50
C GLN A 390 2.02 -12.85 -19.35
N PHE A 391 0.70 -12.92 -19.20
CA PHE A 391 0.00 -12.20 -18.12
C PHE A 391 0.30 -12.79 -16.75
N LEU A 392 0.22 -14.12 -16.65
CA LEU A 392 0.58 -14.87 -15.46
C LEU A 392 2.10 -14.93 -15.31
N SER A 393 2.55 -15.07 -14.07
CA SER A 393 3.97 -15.27 -13.81
C SER A 393 4.40 -16.69 -14.23
N ARG A 394 5.71 -16.89 -14.43
CA ARG A 394 6.26 -18.19 -14.87
C ARG A 394 5.98 -19.29 -13.84
N GLU A 395 5.90 -18.91 -12.58
CA GLU A 395 5.63 -19.77 -11.43
C GLU A 395 4.15 -20.16 -11.36
N TRP A 396 3.24 -19.21 -11.65
CA TRP A 396 1.79 -19.45 -11.60
C TRP A 396 1.22 -20.12 -12.86
N LEU A 397 1.86 -19.94 -14.01
CA LEU A 397 1.34 -20.47 -15.27
C LEU A 397 1.16 -22.01 -15.24
N PRO A 398 2.16 -22.83 -14.85
CA PRO A 398 2.01 -24.29 -14.79
C PRO A 398 0.92 -24.74 -13.80
N VAL A 399 0.83 -24.07 -12.65
CA VAL A 399 -0.19 -24.35 -11.63
C VAL A 399 -1.61 -24.17 -12.18
N LEU A 400 -1.81 -23.13 -13.00
CA LEU A 400 -3.13 -22.79 -13.55
C LEU A 400 -3.48 -23.54 -14.84
N THR A 401 -2.49 -23.95 -15.64
CA THR A 401 -2.73 -24.70 -16.89
C THR A 401 -2.75 -26.21 -16.67
N GLY A 402 -2.46 -26.68 -15.44
CA GLY A 402 -2.24 -28.11 -15.17
C GLY A 402 -1.01 -28.65 -15.90
N GLY A 403 -0.15 -27.77 -16.42
CA GLY A 403 1.09 -28.15 -17.04
C GLY A 403 2.01 -28.72 -15.97
N GLN A 404 2.49 -29.95 -16.16
CA GLN A 404 3.60 -30.43 -15.36
C GLN A 404 4.75 -29.45 -15.58
N GLN A 405 5.16 -28.70 -14.55
CA GLN A 405 6.54 -28.23 -14.52
C GLN A 405 7.39 -29.46 -14.79
N ASN A 406 8.43 -29.33 -15.62
CA ASN A 406 9.37 -30.42 -15.92
C ASN A 406 9.97 -30.92 -14.60
N ASN A 407 9.23 -31.78 -13.93
CA ASN A 407 9.47 -32.23 -12.59
C ASN A 407 10.46 -33.35 -12.76
N ILE A 408 11.73 -32.99 -12.65
CA ILE A 408 12.84 -33.93 -12.46
C ILE A 408 12.56 -34.87 -11.25
N PHE A 409 11.57 -34.55 -10.40
CA PHE A 409 11.27 -35.25 -9.15
C PHE A 409 9.84 -35.80 -8.98
N GLY A 410 9.01 -35.85 -10.03
CA GLY A 410 7.69 -36.52 -9.96
C GLY A 410 6.73 -36.04 -8.86
N GLN A 411 6.85 -34.78 -8.42
CA GLN A 411 6.02 -34.26 -7.32
C GLN A 411 4.56 -34.02 -7.74
N GLU A 412 3.66 -34.23 -6.77
CA GLU A 412 2.24 -33.88 -6.86
C GLU A 412 2.04 -32.41 -7.22
N ILE A 413 0.94 -32.08 -7.92
CA ILE A 413 0.57 -30.70 -8.29
C ILE A 413 0.46 -29.78 -7.05
N PHE A 414 0.10 -30.35 -5.89
CA PHE A 414 -0.01 -29.62 -4.64
C PHE A 414 0.32 -30.52 -3.45
N SER A 415 1.31 -30.12 -2.63
CA SER A 415 1.64 -30.82 -1.39
C SER A 415 1.10 -30.09 -0.16
N PHE A 416 0.00 -30.60 0.41
CA PHE A 416 -0.61 -30.03 1.62
C PHE A 416 0.35 -30.06 2.82
N SER A 417 1.06 -31.18 3.01
CA SER A 417 2.00 -31.36 4.12
C SER A 417 3.15 -30.35 4.04
N GLN A 418 3.67 -30.10 2.84
CA GLN A 418 4.71 -29.11 2.59
C GLN A 418 4.23 -27.69 2.87
N ALA A 419 3.05 -27.31 2.37
CA ALA A 419 2.44 -26.01 2.65
C ALA A 419 2.25 -25.77 4.15
N LEU A 420 1.71 -26.78 4.85
CA LEU A 420 1.48 -26.71 6.29
C LEU A 420 2.81 -26.57 7.05
N LYS A 421 3.80 -27.40 6.73
CA LYS A 421 5.13 -27.36 7.36
C LYS A 421 5.83 -26.02 7.11
N ALA A 422 5.81 -25.50 5.89
CA ALA A 422 6.41 -24.22 5.54
C ALA A 422 5.73 -23.05 6.29
N LEU A 423 4.39 -23.02 6.31
CA LEU A 423 3.65 -21.97 7.01
C LEU A 423 3.85 -22.02 8.54
N PHE A 424 3.73 -23.21 9.14
CA PHE A 424 3.88 -23.38 10.59
C PHE A 424 5.32 -23.21 11.06
N SER A 425 6.31 -23.64 10.26
CA SER A 425 7.70 -23.30 10.54
C SER A 425 7.81 -21.79 10.56
N GLU A 426 7.53 -21.06 9.48
CA GLU A 426 7.79 -19.62 9.49
C GLU A 426 7.04 -18.83 10.59
N LEU A 427 5.80 -19.22 10.92
CA LEU A 427 5.03 -18.57 12.00
C LEU A 427 5.58 -18.84 13.40
N ILE A 428 6.27 -19.96 13.65
CA ILE A 428 6.71 -20.40 14.99
C ILE A 428 8.24 -20.45 15.10
N PHE A 429 8.89 -21.03 14.10
CA PHE A 429 10.33 -21.31 13.97
C PHE A 429 10.80 -20.84 12.59
N SER A 430 11.53 -19.73 12.46
CA SER A 430 12.10 -19.33 11.15
C SER A 430 13.17 -20.34 10.76
N ALA A 431 12.71 -21.44 10.17
CA ALA A 431 13.50 -22.61 9.85
C ALA A 431 14.44 -22.32 8.68
N PHE A 432 14.13 -21.26 7.94
CA PHE A 432 14.85 -20.83 6.75
C PHE A 432 15.73 -19.61 6.99
N ASP A 433 15.67 -18.98 8.17
CA ASP A 433 16.66 -17.99 8.57
C ASP A 433 17.97 -18.66 9.03
N SER A 434 19.08 -18.05 8.62
CA SER A 434 20.46 -18.37 8.97
C SER A 434 20.71 -18.50 10.48
N THR A 435 19.91 -17.81 11.31
CA THR A 435 20.07 -17.81 12.76
C THR A 435 19.47 -19.03 13.46
N ARG A 436 18.51 -19.74 12.84
CA ARG A 436 17.82 -20.97 13.32
C ARG A 436 17.39 -20.97 14.81
N ALA A 437 17.26 -19.81 15.44
CA ALA A 437 16.97 -19.73 16.87
C ALA A 437 15.48 -20.02 17.16
N TYR A 438 15.19 -20.64 18.31
CA TYR A 438 13.83 -20.78 18.84
C TYR A 438 13.31 -19.38 19.19
N LEU A 439 12.16 -18.95 18.63
CA LEU A 439 11.72 -17.53 18.60
C LEU A 439 12.66 -16.58 17.84
N GLY A 440 13.62 -17.11 17.06
CA GLY A 440 14.49 -16.36 16.17
C GLY A 440 13.82 -15.90 14.90
N SER A 441 12.57 -16.33 14.63
CA SER A 441 11.81 -15.72 13.55
C SER A 441 11.57 -14.25 13.88
N SER A 442 11.85 -13.40 12.92
CA SER A 442 11.58 -11.97 12.96
C SER A 442 10.11 -11.60 13.24
N TYR A 443 9.23 -12.60 13.37
CA TYR A 443 7.79 -12.49 13.53
C TYR A 443 7.17 -13.27 14.71
N GLY A 444 7.79 -14.36 15.19
CA GLY A 444 7.05 -15.46 15.83
C GLY A 444 6.34 -15.06 17.11
N VAL A 445 7.05 -14.35 17.99
CA VAL A 445 6.47 -13.82 19.24
C VAL A 445 5.32 -12.87 18.94
N LEU A 446 5.48 -12.01 17.92
CA LEU A 446 4.45 -11.04 17.57
C LEU A 446 3.18 -11.71 17.03
N TRP A 447 3.30 -12.70 16.13
CA TRP A 447 2.13 -13.44 15.64
C TRP A 447 1.40 -14.16 16.77
N GLY A 448 2.13 -14.77 17.72
CA GLY A 448 1.54 -15.36 18.92
C GLY A 448 0.76 -14.35 19.76
N VAL A 449 1.36 -13.18 20.04
CA VAL A 449 0.71 -12.09 20.80
C VAL A 449 -0.52 -11.56 20.06
N LEU A 450 -0.42 -11.33 18.75
CA LEU A 450 -1.53 -10.89 17.91
C LEU A 450 -2.66 -11.92 17.90
N PHE A 451 -2.34 -13.21 17.82
CA PHE A 451 -3.34 -14.28 17.88
C PHE A 451 -4.06 -14.32 19.23
N ILE A 452 -3.35 -14.18 20.35
CA ILE A 452 -3.96 -14.09 21.68
C ILE A 452 -4.91 -12.88 21.74
N PHE A 453 -4.47 -11.70 21.28
CA PHE A 453 -5.33 -10.51 21.24
C PHE A 453 -6.53 -10.68 20.31
N PHE A 454 -6.37 -11.38 19.19
CA PHE A 454 -7.46 -11.73 18.29
C PHE A 454 -8.52 -12.56 19.01
N VAL A 455 -8.12 -13.65 19.69
CA VAL A 455 -9.05 -14.54 20.43
C VAL A 455 -9.77 -13.77 21.53
N LEU A 456 -9.03 -13.00 22.34
CA LEU A 456 -9.60 -12.23 23.46
C LEU A 456 -10.57 -11.12 23.01
N ASN A 457 -10.44 -10.62 21.76
CA ASN A 457 -11.23 -9.49 21.26
C ASN A 457 -12.07 -9.83 20.03
N ILE A 458 -12.29 -11.12 19.73
CA ILE A 458 -12.95 -11.56 18.49
C ILE A 458 -14.29 -10.86 18.24
N LYS A 459 -15.16 -10.76 19.27
CA LYS A 459 -16.46 -10.08 19.13
C LYS A 459 -16.33 -8.60 18.72
N LYS A 460 -15.31 -7.89 19.19
CA LYS A 460 -15.06 -6.48 18.85
C LYS A 460 -14.45 -6.36 17.45
N LEU A 461 -13.57 -7.29 17.08
CA LEU A 461 -12.89 -7.33 15.78
C LEU A 461 -13.86 -7.55 14.62
N PHE A 462 -15.02 -8.17 14.86
CA PHE A 462 -16.07 -8.35 13.85
C PHE A 462 -17.25 -7.37 14.00
N LYS A 463 -17.13 -6.34 14.86
CA LYS A 463 -18.15 -5.30 14.96
C LYS A 463 -18.16 -4.43 13.69
N ASN A 464 -19.36 -4.02 13.24
CA ASN A 464 -19.56 -3.21 12.04
C ASN A 464 -19.00 -3.89 10.77
N PHE A 465 -18.17 -3.19 10.01
CA PHE A 465 -17.53 -3.69 8.78
C PHE A 465 -16.06 -4.07 8.99
N ASN A 466 -15.62 -4.23 10.24
CA ASN A 466 -14.25 -4.63 10.54
C ASN A 466 -13.90 -6.03 9.99
N TRP A 467 -14.91 -6.85 9.66
CA TRP A 467 -14.74 -8.14 8.99
C TRP A 467 -14.03 -8.02 7.63
N ILE A 468 -14.04 -6.84 6.99
CA ILE A 468 -13.32 -6.61 5.73
C ILE A 468 -11.83 -6.91 5.90
N PHE A 469 -11.21 -6.42 6.98
CA PHE A 469 -9.81 -6.73 7.29
C PHE A 469 -9.57 -8.23 7.39
N PHE A 470 -10.45 -8.94 8.10
CA PHE A 470 -10.36 -10.39 8.26
C PHE A 470 -10.37 -11.11 6.92
N VAL A 471 -11.28 -10.79 5.98
CA VAL A 471 -11.32 -11.56 4.72
C VAL A 471 -10.09 -11.30 3.84
N PHE A 472 -9.52 -10.10 3.85
CA PHE A 472 -8.25 -9.84 3.14
C PHE A 472 -7.07 -10.55 3.79
N ILE A 473 -7.01 -10.59 5.12
CA ILE A 473 -5.99 -11.35 5.86
C ILE A 473 -6.13 -12.85 5.58
N ALA A 474 -7.34 -13.40 5.72
CA ALA A 474 -7.64 -14.80 5.49
C ALA A 474 -7.36 -15.20 4.04
N ALA A 475 -7.79 -14.41 3.07
CA ALA A 475 -7.50 -14.66 1.67
C ALA A 475 -5.99 -14.59 1.38
N GLY A 476 -5.27 -13.66 2.00
CA GLY A 476 -3.81 -13.61 1.92
C GLY A 476 -3.14 -14.88 2.42
N PHE A 477 -3.56 -15.39 3.58
CA PHE A 477 -3.06 -16.67 4.12
C PHE A 477 -3.44 -17.87 3.24
N ILE A 478 -4.63 -17.87 2.64
CA ILE A 478 -5.06 -18.90 1.69
C ILE A 478 -4.16 -18.86 0.45
N VAL A 479 -3.96 -17.70 -0.16
CA VAL A 479 -3.06 -17.54 -1.33
C VAL A 479 -1.65 -17.99 -0.99
N LEU A 480 -1.13 -17.58 0.18
CA LEU A 480 0.18 -18.03 0.66
C LEU A 480 0.24 -19.55 0.80
N PHE A 481 -0.72 -20.16 1.50
CA PHE A 481 -0.79 -21.60 1.69
C PHE A 481 -0.82 -22.36 0.36
N PHE A 482 -1.66 -21.92 -0.58
CA PHE A 482 -1.69 -22.50 -1.92
C PHE A 482 -0.36 -22.33 -2.66
N SER A 483 0.28 -21.16 -2.55
CA SER A 483 1.57 -20.90 -3.19
C SER A 483 2.66 -21.81 -2.64
N LEU A 484 2.71 -22.02 -1.33
CA LEU A 484 3.72 -22.87 -0.68
C LEU A 484 3.58 -24.35 -1.02
N GLY A 485 2.36 -24.83 -1.26
CA GLY A 485 2.12 -26.22 -1.64
C GLY A 485 2.24 -26.48 -3.14
N ALA A 486 2.03 -25.46 -3.98
CA ALA A 486 2.10 -25.58 -5.44
C ALA A 486 3.46 -25.15 -6.04
N ILE A 487 4.23 -24.30 -5.34
CA ILE A 487 5.48 -23.71 -5.84
C ILE A 487 6.58 -23.92 -4.80
N VAL A 488 7.40 -24.95 -5.01
CA VAL A 488 8.46 -25.34 -4.06
C VAL A 488 9.42 -24.20 -3.74
N ASP A 489 9.77 -23.39 -4.74
CA ASP A 489 10.69 -22.25 -4.57
C ASP A 489 10.19 -21.20 -3.57
N PHE A 490 8.88 -21.10 -3.35
CA PHE A 490 8.31 -20.10 -2.45
C PHE A 490 8.58 -20.44 -0.97
N ILE A 491 8.91 -21.69 -0.66
CA ILE A 491 9.17 -22.14 0.72
C ILE A 491 10.35 -21.41 1.32
N TRP A 492 11.41 -21.21 0.53
CA TRP A 492 12.62 -20.48 0.94
C TRP A 492 12.41 -18.98 1.11
N SER A 493 11.21 -18.49 0.80
CA SER A 493 10.84 -17.07 0.86
C SER A 493 9.58 -16.83 1.67
N THR A 494 9.13 -17.84 2.45
CA THR A 494 7.85 -17.82 3.17
C THR A 494 7.75 -16.58 4.07
N ASP A 495 8.83 -16.24 4.76
CA ASP A 495 8.98 -15.08 5.63
C ASP A 495 8.59 -13.77 4.91
N ARG A 496 9.03 -13.60 3.67
CA ARG A 496 8.77 -12.40 2.85
C ARG A 496 7.31 -12.31 2.44
N TYR A 497 6.65 -13.45 2.21
CA TYR A 497 5.24 -13.48 1.86
C TYR A 497 4.32 -13.29 3.08
N VAL A 498 4.72 -13.77 4.26
CA VAL A 498 4.02 -13.48 5.52
C VAL A 498 4.08 -11.97 5.83
N LEU A 499 5.18 -11.28 5.46
CA LEU A 499 5.31 -9.82 5.61
C LEU A 499 4.14 -9.05 5.00
N HIS A 500 3.62 -9.52 3.86
CA HIS A 500 2.54 -8.83 3.15
C HIS A 500 1.31 -8.60 4.03
N LEU A 501 1.03 -9.55 4.94
CA LEU A 501 -0.16 -9.54 5.79
C LEU A 501 0.10 -8.85 7.12
N LEU A 502 1.36 -8.80 7.57
CA LEU A 502 1.71 -8.31 8.90
C LEU A 502 1.18 -6.88 9.18
N PRO A 503 1.43 -5.85 8.35
CA PRO A 503 0.92 -4.51 8.62
C PRO A 503 -0.60 -4.43 8.76
N LEU A 504 -1.32 -5.16 7.89
CA LEU A 504 -2.77 -5.21 7.88
C LEU A 504 -3.31 -5.89 9.16
N THR A 505 -2.74 -7.03 9.54
CA THR A 505 -3.13 -7.76 10.76
C THR A 505 -2.77 -6.99 12.01
N TYR A 506 -1.56 -6.42 12.07
CA TYR A 506 -1.07 -5.60 13.18
C TYR A 506 -1.98 -4.39 13.42
N PHE A 507 -2.31 -3.64 12.36
CA PHE A 507 -3.25 -2.52 12.46
C PHE A 507 -4.63 -3.00 12.92
N TRP A 508 -5.21 -4.01 12.25
CA TRP A 508 -6.58 -4.44 12.54
C TRP A 508 -6.77 -4.90 13.98
N ILE A 509 -5.85 -5.72 14.50
CA ILE A 509 -5.94 -6.26 15.86
C ILE A 509 -5.71 -5.15 16.88
N LEU A 510 -4.58 -4.44 16.78
CA LEU A 510 -4.22 -3.43 17.78
C LEU A 510 -5.13 -2.21 17.74
N TYR A 511 -5.64 -1.79 16.58
CA TYR A 511 -6.60 -0.67 16.47
C TYR A 511 -7.95 -0.99 17.13
N ASN A 512 -8.30 -2.25 17.33
CA ASN A 512 -9.57 -2.67 17.92
C ASN A 512 -9.49 -3.04 19.41
N LEU A 513 -8.29 -2.98 20.03
CA LEU A 513 -8.14 -3.10 21.47
C LEU A 513 -8.87 -1.96 22.23
N PRO A 514 -9.26 -2.15 23.51
CA PRO A 514 -9.75 -1.06 24.35
C PRO A 514 -8.78 0.14 24.34
N ALA A 515 -9.34 1.36 24.33
CA ALA A 515 -8.58 2.61 24.29
C ALA A 515 -7.97 2.97 25.65
#